data_AF-A0A351FS94-F1
#
_entry.id   AF-A0A351FS94-F1
#
_cell.length_a   1.000
_cell.length_b   1.000
_cell.length_c   1.000
_cell.angle_alpha   90.00
_cell.angle_beta   90.00
_cell.angle_gamma   90.00
#
_symmetry.space_group_name_H-M   'P 1'
#
loop_
_entity.id
_entity.type
_entity.pdbx_description
1 polymer ?
#
loop_
_entity_poly.entity_id
_entity_poly.type
_entity_poly.pdbx_seq_one_letter_code
_entity_poly.pdbx_strand_id
1 'polypeptide(L)'
;RGLPGESPGRKAYQAFLKTWEGDDASARDRAFLRLIAREYFRVLGMANRRFDADHLIFGDRFTFQTAIPEVLEEMLPYVDAIAIQPRYQPGFPKAEFDRVHKLTGKPIVICDFAIRFKDGEKNVRGWKPQEDPKTAGECYAAYVREALATPYILGAFWCNHIDSKPGFQKAGIKQGLFDHGLSPRPELNLAIRKLNRFLDQRTPQK
;
A
#
# COMPACT_ATOMS: atom_id res chain seq x y z
N ARG A 1 6.78 -0.01 -25.07
CA ARG A 1 6.83 -0.21 -26.55
C ARG A 1 8.19 -0.76 -27.02
N GLY A 2 9.32 -0.40 -26.41
CA GLY A 2 10.66 -0.89 -26.79
C GLY A 2 11.05 -2.28 -26.29
N LEU A 3 10.10 -3.21 -26.13
CA LEU A 3 10.45 -4.60 -25.81
C LEU A 3 11.01 -5.28 -27.07
N PRO A 4 11.95 -6.24 -26.94
CA PRO A 4 12.47 -7.01 -28.07
C PRO A 4 11.36 -7.69 -28.88
N GLY A 5 11.55 -7.80 -30.19
CA GLY A 5 10.57 -8.32 -31.16
C GLY A 5 9.92 -9.63 -30.73
N GLU A 6 10.74 -10.58 -30.29
CA GLU A 6 10.31 -11.93 -29.94
C GLU A 6 9.77 -12.09 -28.53
N SER A 7 9.82 -11.04 -27.70
CA SER A 7 9.36 -11.11 -26.32
C SER A 7 7.85 -11.35 -26.24
N PRO A 8 7.36 -12.13 -25.25
CA PRO A 8 5.92 -12.39 -25.09
C PRO A 8 5.08 -11.11 -25.02
N GLY A 9 5.56 -10.09 -24.29
CA GLY A 9 4.87 -8.80 -24.17
C GLY A 9 4.79 -8.03 -25.50
N ARG A 10 5.82 -8.10 -26.35
CA ARG A 10 5.78 -7.49 -27.69
C ARG A 10 4.79 -8.22 -28.60
N LYS A 11 4.78 -9.56 -28.58
CA LYS A 11 3.82 -10.38 -29.34
C LYS A 11 2.37 -10.09 -28.92
N ALA A 12 2.11 -10.03 -27.61
CA ALA A 12 0.80 -9.69 -27.06
C ALA A 12 0.33 -8.28 -27.50
N TYR A 13 1.23 -7.28 -27.47
CA TYR A 13 0.91 -5.93 -27.91
C TYR A 13 0.59 -5.88 -29.42
N GLN A 14 1.36 -6.58 -30.25
CA GLN A 14 1.10 -6.63 -31.70
C GLN A 14 -0.22 -7.34 -32.02
N ALA A 15 -0.56 -8.40 -31.28
CA ALA A 15 -1.86 -9.06 -31.41
C ALA A 15 -3.01 -8.12 -31.03
N PHE A 16 -2.89 -7.41 -29.92
CA PHE A 16 -3.86 -6.41 -29.49
C PHE A 16 -4.06 -5.27 -30.51
N LEU A 17 -2.98 -4.78 -31.13
CA LEU A 17 -3.08 -3.73 -32.15
C LEU A 17 -3.89 -4.16 -33.38
N LYS A 18 -3.95 -5.45 -33.71
CA LYS A 18 -4.75 -5.95 -34.83
C LYS A 18 -6.26 -5.90 -34.56
N THR A 19 -6.66 -5.84 -33.29
CA THR A 19 -8.07 -5.81 -32.86
C THR A 19 -8.50 -4.46 -32.31
N TRP A 20 -7.58 -3.51 -32.17
CA TRP A 20 -7.87 -2.19 -31.63
C TRP A 20 -8.52 -1.31 -32.71
N GLU A 21 -9.65 -0.70 -32.38
CA GLU A 21 -10.34 0.27 -33.21
C GLU A 21 -10.25 1.66 -32.57
N GLY A 22 -9.99 2.69 -33.38
CA GLY A 22 -9.86 4.08 -32.93
C GLY A 22 -8.42 4.59 -32.89
N ASP A 23 -8.29 5.91 -32.81
CA ASP A 23 -7.03 6.66 -32.92
C ASP A 23 -6.53 7.26 -31.59
N ASP A 24 -7.33 7.21 -30.53
CA ASP A 24 -6.93 7.66 -29.19
C ASP A 24 -5.85 6.74 -28.59
N ALA A 25 -4.61 7.23 -28.63
CA ALA A 25 -3.45 6.54 -28.08
C ALA A 25 -3.54 6.28 -26.56
N SER A 26 -4.20 7.16 -25.81
CA SER A 26 -4.36 7.03 -24.36
C SER A 26 -5.39 5.95 -24.02
N ALA A 27 -6.52 5.94 -24.74
CA ALA A 27 -7.52 4.88 -24.60
C ALA A 27 -6.93 3.50 -24.96
N ARG A 28 -6.16 3.45 -26.05
CA ARG A 28 -5.44 2.24 -26.47
C ARG A 28 -4.46 1.74 -25.40
N ASP A 29 -3.65 2.64 -24.85
CA ASP A 29 -2.65 2.26 -23.84
C ASP A 29 -3.33 1.77 -22.54
N ARG A 30 -4.47 2.36 -22.14
CA ARG A 30 -5.26 1.85 -21.00
C ARG A 30 -5.92 0.50 -21.28
N ALA A 31 -6.45 0.29 -22.48
CA ALA A 31 -7.01 -1.00 -22.89
C ALA A 31 -5.93 -2.10 -22.89
N PHE A 32 -4.72 -1.80 -23.35
CA PHE A 32 -3.62 -2.76 -23.26
C PHE A 32 -3.11 -2.97 -21.82
N LEU A 33 -3.08 -1.92 -20.99
CA LEU A 33 -2.77 -2.04 -19.56
C LEU A 33 -3.71 -3.01 -18.85
N ARG A 34 -5.01 -2.99 -19.19
CA ARG A 34 -5.99 -3.95 -18.67
C ARG A 34 -5.60 -5.40 -18.99
N LEU A 35 -5.13 -5.68 -20.22
CA LEU A 35 -4.67 -7.03 -20.59
C LEU A 35 -3.42 -7.45 -19.82
N ILE A 36 -2.48 -6.52 -19.60
CA ILE A 36 -1.30 -6.76 -18.76
C ILE A 36 -1.72 -7.10 -17.33
N ALA A 37 -2.60 -6.28 -16.73
CA ALA A 37 -3.08 -6.48 -15.37
C ALA A 37 -3.79 -7.83 -15.22
N ARG A 38 -4.70 -8.16 -16.15
CA ARG A 38 -5.39 -9.46 -16.17
C ARG A 38 -4.42 -10.63 -16.13
N GLU A 39 -3.42 -10.62 -17.00
CA GLU A 39 -2.47 -11.73 -17.07
C GLU A 39 -1.59 -11.80 -15.82
N TYR A 40 -1.11 -10.66 -15.33
CA TYR A 40 -0.33 -10.59 -14.10
C TYR A 40 -1.09 -11.16 -12.90
N PHE A 41 -2.32 -10.68 -12.66
CA PHE A 41 -3.10 -11.12 -11.50
C PHE A 41 -3.65 -12.53 -11.64
N ARG A 42 -3.92 -13.00 -12.87
CA ARG A 42 -4.23 -14.42 -13.12
C ARG A 42 -3.08 -15.31 -12.70
N VAL A 43 -1.86 -15.01 -13.14
CA VAL A 43 -0.68 -15.81 -12.78
C VAL A 43 -0.43 -15.75 -11.28
N LEU A 44 -0.44 -14.55 -10.69
CA LEU A 44 -0.24 -14.36 -9.25
C LEU A 44 -1.29 -15.11 -8.43
N GLY A 45 -2.57 -14.89 -8.71
CA GLY A 45 -3.68 -15.48 -7.96
C GLY A 45 -3.73 -16.99 -8.08
N MET A 46 -3.63 -17.53 -9.30
CA MET A 46 -3.67 -18.98 -9.50
C MET A 46 -2.47 -19.68 -8.87
N ALA A 47 -1.28 -19.06 -8.90
CA ALA A 47 -0.11 -19.63 -8.25
C ALA A 47 -0.31 -19.69 -6.72
N ASN A 48 -0.74 -18.60 -6.10
CA ASN A 48 -1.05 -18.58 -4.67
C ASN A 48 -2.13 -19.62 -4.32
N ARG A 49 -3.25 -19.66 -5.06
CA ARG A 49 -4.31 -20.65 -4.81
C ARG A 49 -3.86 -22.10 -4.98
N ARG A 50 -2.89 -22.37 -5.86
CA ARG A 50 -2.36 -23.72 -6.08
C ARG A 50 -1.41 -24.15 -4.95
N PHE A 51 -0.55 -23.25 -4.49
CA PHE A 51 0.54 -23.60 -3.57
C PHE A 51 0.28 -23.20 -2.13
N ASP A 52 -0.72 -22.36 -1.88
CA ASP A 52 -1.04 -21.80 -0.57
C ASP A 52 -2.53 -21.44 -0.45
N ALA A 53 -3.39 -22.43 -0.65
CA ALA A 53 -4.84 -22.24 -0.82
C ALA A 53 -5.54 -21.61 0.41
N ASP A 54 -5.02 -21.87 1.61
CA ASP A 54 -5.64 -21.50 2.89
C ASP A 54 -5.28 -20.07 3.36
N HIS A 55 -4.44 -19.35 2.62
CA HIS A 55 -4.01 -18.00 2.97
C HIS A 55 -4.70 -16.90 2.14
N LEU A 56 -4.79 -15.71 2.74
CA LEU A 56 -5.36 -14.52 2.11
C LEU A 56 -4.39 -13.91 1.09
N ILE A 57 -4.93 -13.47 -0.04
CA ILE A 57 -4.19 -12.80 -1.11
C ILE A 57 -4.56 -11.32 -1.12
N PHE A 58 -3.60 -10.43 -0.85
CA PHE A 58 -3.80 -8.98 -0.85
C PHE A 58 -3.44 -8.28 -2.17
N GLY A 59 -3.01 -9.05 -3.17
CA GLY A 59 -2.53 -8.53 -4.44
C GLY A 59 -1.16 -7.83 -4.33
N ASP A 60 -1.05 -6.67 -4.98
CA ASP A 60 0.16 -5.83 -4.95
C ASP A 60 -0.07 -4.56 -4.10
N ARG A 61 0.99 -3.86 -3.75
CA ARG A 61 0.96 -2.66 -2.90
C ARG A 61 0.80 -1.40 -3.76
N PHE A 62 -0.42 -0.89 -3.85
CA PHE A 62 -0.71 0.31 -4.64
C PHE A 62 -0.56 1.58 -3.83
N THR A 63 -0.08 2.65 -4.45
CA THR A 63 -0.37 4.00 -3.97
C THR A 63 -1.69 4.47 -4.59
N PHE A 64 -2.29 5.54 -4.07
CA PHE A 64 -3.51 6.09 -4.69
C PHE A 64 -3.31 6.52 -6.15
N GLN A 65 -2.08 6.85 -6.55
CA GLN A 65 -1.74 7.20 -7.94
C GLN A 65 -1.66 5.98 -8.85
N THR A 66 -1.27 4.81 -8.32
CA THR A 66 -1.17 3.56 -9.10
C THR A 66 -2.39 2.66 -8.96
N ALA A 67 -3.30 2.97 -8.03
CA ALA A 67 -4.64 2.40 -7.86
C ALA A 67 -5.60 2.85 -8.99
N ILE A 68 -5.22 2.49 -10.22
CA ILE A 68 -5.92 2.82 -11.47
C ILE A 68 -7.07 1.82 -11.68
N PRO A 69 -8.27 2.26 -12.12
CA PRO A 69 -9.45 1.39 -12.21
C PRO A 69 -9.25 0.12 -13.03
N GLU A 70 -8.67 0.24 -14.22
CA GLU A 70 -8.43 -0.89 -15.12
C GLU A 70 -7.55 -1.98 -14.50
N VAL A 71 -6.64 -1.60 -13.59
CA VAL A 71 -5.75 -2.54 -12.91
C VAL A 71 -6.45 -3.18 -11.71
N LEU A 72 -7.17 -2.37 -10.92
CA LEU A 72 -7.89 -2.84 -9.74
C LEU A 72 -9.06 -3.75 -10.08
N GLU A 73 -9.75 -3.54 -11.19
CA GLU A 73 -10.85 -4.42 -11.61
C GLU A 73 -10.35 -5.80 -12.02
N GLU A 74 -9.22 -5.87 -12.73
CA GLU A 74 -8.67 -7.13 -13.24
C GLU A 74 -8.04 -8.01 -12.15
N MET A 75 -7.67 -7.43 -11.00
CA MET A 75 -7.19 -8.23 -9.85
C MET A 75 -8.31 -8.87 -9.04
N LEU A 76 -9.55 -8.35 -9.07
CA LEU A 76 -10.63 -8.76 -8.16
C LEU A 76 -10.94 -10.27 -8.14
N PRO A 77 -10.88 -11.01 -9.26
CA PRO A 77 -11.10 -12.46 -9.25
C PRO A 77 -10.03 -13.26 -8.50
N TYR A 78 -8.88 -12.64 -8.24
CA TYR A 78 -7.65 -13.30 -7.80
C TYR A 78 -7.22 -12.91 -6.38
N VAL A 79 -7.91 -11.96 -5.76
CA VAL A 79 -7.54 -11.41 -4.44
C VAL A 79 -8.71 -11.40 -3.46
N ASP A 80 -8.39 -11.45 -2.17
CA ASP A 80 -9.35 -11.40 -1.07
C ASP A 80 -9.52 -9.98 -0.53
N ALA A 81 -8.47 -9.17 -0.59
CA ALA A 81 -8.44 -7.78 -0.14
C ALA A 81 -7.42 -6.96 -0.93
N ILE A 82 -7.43 -5.64 -0.77
CA ILE A 82 -6.57 -4.71 -1.49
C ILE A 82 -5.52 -4.12 -0.55
N ALA A 83 -4.24 -4.20 -0.91
CA ALA A 83 -3.16 -3.54 -0.20
C ALA A 83 -2.92 -2.11 -0.72
N ILE A 84 -3.04 -1.12 0.17
CA ILE A 84 -2.79 0.29 -0.13
C ILE A 84 -1.64 0.83 0.72
N GLN A 85 -0.65 1.42 0.04
CA GLN A 85 0.43 2.24 0.60
C GLN A 85 0.08 3.73 0.43
N PRO A 86 -0.49 4.38 1.46
CA PRO A 86 -0.79 5.80 1.41
C PRO A 86 0.49 6.64 1.56
N ARG A 87 0.34 7.96 1.40
CA ARG A 87 1.41 8.91 1.71
C ARG A 87 1.76 8.86 3.20
N TYR A 88 3.04 9.05 3.53
CA TYR A 88 3.55 9.04 4.92
C TYR A 88 3.26 10.37 5.63
N GLN A 89 1.98 10.63 5.90
CA GLN A 89 1.49 11.89 6.46
C GLN A 89 0.33 11.64 7.43
N PRO A 90 0.09 12.54 8.41
CA PRO A 90 -1.06 12.45 9.31
C PRO A 90 -2.37 12.71 8.56
N GLY A 91 -3.49 12.34 9.21
CA GLY A 91 -4.84 12.47 8.67
C GLY A 91 -5.20 11.30 7.77
N PHE A 92 -6.20 10.51 8.18
CA PHE A 92 -6.66 9.38 7.39
C PHE A 92 -7.37 9.89 6.13
N PRO A 93 -6.88 9.56 4.91
CA PRO A 93 -7.43 10.08 3.67
C PRO A 93 -8.69 9.28 3.28
N LYS A 94 -9.75 9.37 4.09
CA LYS A 94 -10.96 8.56 3.98
C LYS A 94 -11.55 8.54 2.56
N ALA A 95 -11.64 9.69 1.90
CA ALA A 95 -12.19 9.80 0.54
C ALA A 95 -11.46 8.94 -0.50
N GLU A 96 -10.13 8.81 -0.41
CA GLU A 96 -9.36 7.97 -1.33
C GLU A 96 -9.60 6.48 -1.05
N PHE A 97 -9.70 6.11 0.21
CA PHE A 97 -10.05 4.74 0.60
C PHE A 97 -11.50 4.39 0.21
N ASP A 98 -12.44 5.32 0.37
CA ASP A 98 -13.84 5.17 -0.08
C ASP A 98 -13.89 4.97 -1.59
N ARG A 99 -13.08 5.70 -2.37
CA ARG A 99 -12.99 5.55 -3.82
C ARG A 99 -12.52 4.14 -4.21
N VAL A 100 -11.45 3.65 -3.58
CA VAL A 100 -10.92 2.29 -3.84
C VAL A 100 -11.95 1.24 -3.43
N HIS A 101 -12.56 1.36 -2.26
CA HIS A 101 -13.57 0.40 -1.81
C HIS A 101 -14.82 0.41 -2.69
N LYS A 102 -15.33 1.59 -3.08
CA LYS A 102 -16.48 1.72 -3.99
C LYS A 102 -16.23 1.04 -5.34
N LEU A 103 -15.02 1.15 -5.87
CA LEU A 103 -14.64 0.51 -7.13
C LEU A 103 -14.53 -1.01 -6.99
N THR A 104 -13.91 -1.49 -5.91
CA THR A 104 -13.49 -2.90 -5.80
C THR A 104 -14.49 -3.77 -5.05
N GLY A 105 -15.29 -3.19 -4.16
CA GLY A 105 -16.12 -3.89 -3.18
C GLY A 105 -15.33 -4.73 -2.16
N LYS A 106 -13.99 -4.69 -2.20
CA LYS A 106 -13.11 -5.54 -1.38
C LYS A 106 -12.68 -4.82 -0.10
N PRO A 107 -12.41 -5.55 1.00
CA PRO A 107 -11.73 -4.99 2.16
C PRO A 107 -10.32 -4.48 1.79
N ILE A 108 -9.80 -3.55 2.59
CA ILE A 108 -8.52 -2.88 2.32
C ILE A 108 -7.60 -3.02 3.55
N VAL A 109 -6.32 -3.31 3.29
CA VAL A 109 -5.26 -3.27 4.29
C VAL A 109 -4.29 -2.12 3.99
N ILE A 110 -3.96 -1.34 5.02
CA ILE A 110 -2.98 -0.25 4.91
C ILE A 110 -1.58 -0.87 5.10
N CYS A 111 -0.98 -1.29 3.99
CA CYS A 111 0.12 -2.25 4.01
C CYS A 111 1.50 -1.65 4.35
N ASP A 112 1.67 -0.34 4.19
CA ASP A 112 2.96 0.32 4.39
C ASP A 112 2.74 1.83 4.64
N PHE A 113 2.91 2.27 5.88
CA PHE A 113 2.64 3.66 6.28
C PHE A 113 3.48 4.06 7.49
N ALA A 114 3.82 5.34 7.64
CA ALA A 114 4.43 5.87 8.86
C ALA A 114 4.19 7.37 8.98
N ILE A 115 4.20 7.87 10.22
CA ILE A 115 4.28 9.31 10.48
C ILE A 115 5.75 9.66 10.74
N ARG A 116 6.34 10.46 9.86
CA ARG A 116 7.73 10.93 10.00
C ARG A 116 7.80 12.03 11.04
N PHE A 117 8.92 12.13 11.76
CA PHE A 117 9.17 13.12 12.81
C PHE A 117 10.59 13.68 12.73
N LYS A 118 10.92 14.77 13.42
CA LYS A 118 12.32 15.18 13.60
C LYS A 118 12.97 14.30 14.66
N ASP A 119 14.21 13.89 14.45
CA ASP A 119 14.90 12.93 15.30
C ASP A 119 16.37 13.34 15.51
N GLY A 120 16.55 14.42 16.28
CA GLY A 120 17.83 15.11 16.42
C GLY A 120 18.39 15.54 15.07
N GLU A 121 19.70 15.31 14.89
CA GLU A 121 20.45 15.68 13.67
C GLU A 121 20.27 14.67 12.51
N LYS A 122 19.42 13.65 12.66
CA LYS A 122 19.23 12.66 11.61
C LYS A 122 18.58 13.32 10.40
N ASN A 123 19.14 13.04 9.21
CA ASN A 123 18.53 13.41 7.94
C ASN A 123 17.28 12.56 7.69
N VAL A 124 16.14 12.95 8.25
CA VAL A 124 14.88 12.19 8.12
C VAL A 124 14.29 12.36 6.73
N ARG A 125 14.00 11.24 6.09
CA ARG A 125 13.32 11.23 4.79
C ARG A 125 11.81 11.34 4.98
N GLY A 126 11.24 12.46 4.56
CA GLY A 126 9.80 12.65 4.57
C GLY A 126 9.39 14.05 4.14
N TRP A 127 8.12 14.22 3.80
CA TRP A 127 7.53 15.54 3.59
C TRP A 127 6.87 15.97 4.89
N LYS A 128 7.23 17.15 5.40
CA LYS A 128 6.69 17.76 6.64
C LYS A 128 6.67 16.78 7.83
N PRO A 129 7.84 16.35 8.34
CA PRO A 129 7.89 15.55 9.55
C PRO A 129 7.22 16.28 10.72
N GLN A 130 6.60 15.52 11.62
CA GLN A 130 6.11 16.02 12.90
C GLN A 130 7.28 16.49 13.77
N GLU A 131 6.98 17.27 14.79
CA GLU A 131 8.02 17.89 15.62
C GLU A 131 8.87 16.86 16.37
N ASP A 132 8.25 15.78 16.84
CA ASP A 132 8.90 14.81 17.71
C ASP A 132 8.23 13.41 17.62
N PRO A 133 8.85 12.37 18.20
CA PRO A 133 8.28 11.01 18.23
C PRO A 133 6.91 10.93 18.92
N LYS A 134 6.66 11.78 19.93
CA LYS A 134 5.38 11.84 20.66
C LYS A 134 4.25 12.25 19.74
N THR A 135 4.40 13.38 19.05
CA THR A 135 3.44 13.93 18.09
C THR A 135 3.20 12.96 16.95
N ALA A 136 4.26 12.33 16.43
CA ALA A 136 4.10 11.28 15.41
C ALA A 136 3.27 10.08 15.90
N GLY A 137 3.50 9.64 17.15
CA GLY A 137 2.72 8.56 17.77
C GLY A 137 1.25 8.93 17.96
N GLU A 138 0.97 10.16 18.39
CA GLU A 138 -0.39 10.70 18.54
C GLU A 138 -1.11 10.78 17.18
N CYS A 139 -0.44 11.31 16.16
CA CYS A 139 -0.96 11.35 14.78
C CYS A 139 -1.23 9.96 14.22
N TYR A 140 -0.33 8.99 14.46
CA TYR A 140 -0.52 7.61 14.01
C TYR A 140 -1.71 6.95 14.72
N ALA A 141 -1.84 7.15 16.04
CA ALA A 141 -2.97 6.65 16.79
C ALA A 141 -4.31 7.22 16.31
N ALA A 142 -4.37 8.53 16.04
CA ALA A 142 -5.57 9.17 15.46
C ALA A 142 -5.90 8.58 14.08
N TYR A 143 -4.89 8.48 13.21
CA TYR A 143 -5.04 7.90 11.87
C TYR A 143 -5.62 6.49 11.93
N VAL A 144 -5.02 5.59 12.71
CA VAL A 144 -5.43 4.18 12.76
C VAL A 144 -6.82 4.03 13.38
N ARG A 145 -7.17 4.86 14.37
CA ARG A 145 -8.52 4.86 14.94
C ARG A 145 -9.57 5.27 13.92
N GLU A 146 -9.31 6.29 13.13
CA GLU A 146 -10.23 6.74 12.07
C GLU A 146 -10.32 5.68 10.95
N ALA A 147 -9.18 5.09 10.59
CA ALA A 147 -9.12 4.01 9.61
C ALA A 147 -9.95 2.81 10.06
N LEU A 148 -9.76 2.32 11.30
CA LEU A 148 -10.48 1.14 11.81
C LEU A 148 -11.92 1.42 12.24
N ALA A 149 -12.32 2.68 12.37
CA ALA A 149 -13.74 3.05 12.44
C ALA A 149 -14.45 2.91 11.08
N THR A 150 -13.69 2.72 9.99
CA THR A 150 -14.21 2.50 8.64
C THR A 150 -14.40 1.00 8.38
N PRO A 151 -15.62 0.49 8.11
CA PRO A 151 -15.92 -0.95 8.15
C PRO A 151 -15.11 -1.85 7.21
N TYR A 152 -14.62 -1.31 6.09
CA TYR A 152 -13.88 -2.06 5.09
C TYR A 152 -12.35 -2.02 5.30
N ILE A 153 -11.84 -1.30 6.30
CA ILE A 153 -10.40 -1.29 6.61
C ILE A 153 -10.10 -2.41 7.60
N LEU A 154 -9.18 -3.31 7.22
CA LEU A 154 -8.81 -4.48 8.02
C LEU A 154 -7.73 -4.18 9.06
N GLY A 155 -6.84 -3.23 8.78
CA GLY A 155 -5.62 -3.07 9.55
C GLY A 155 -4.64 -2.09 8.93
N ALA A 156 -3.60 -1.75 9.70
CA ALA A 156 -2.51 -0.90 9.26
C ALA A 156 -1.15 -1.38 9.75
N PHE A 157 -0.13 -1.28 8.89
CA PHE A 157 1.25 -1.65 9.20
C PHE A 157 2.18 -0.44 9.16
N TRP A 158 2.95 -0.27 10.24
CA TRP A 158 3.99 0.75 10.29
C TRP A 158 5.23 0.34 9.46
N CYS A 159 5.71 1.24 8.61
CA CYS A 159 6.93 1.07 7.81
C CYS A 159 8.06 2.02 8.29
N ASN A 160 9.07 1.55 9.01
CA ASN A 160 9.51 0.15 9.19
C ASN A 160 9.83 -0.16 10.67
N HIS A 161 10.30 -1.37 10.95
CA HIS A 161 10.54 -1.82 12.34
C HIS A 161 11.68 -1.05 13.02
N ILE A 162 12.82 -0.90 12.36
CA ILE A 162 14.04 -0.23 12.84
C ILE A 162 14.40 0.88 11.84
N ASP A 163 15.02 1.97 12.31
CA ASP A 163 15.61 2.98 11.42
C ASP A 163 16.38 2.33 10.25
N SER A 164 16.05 2.73 9.02
CA SER A 164 16.81 2.28 7.87
C SER A 164 18.24 2.82 7.96
N LYS A 165 19.21 2.03 7.51
CA LYS A 165 20.51 2.61 7.13
C LYS A 165 20.27 3.67 6.02
N PRO A 166 21.10 4.72 5.92
CA PRO A 166 21.12 5.56 4.73
C PRO A 166 21.21 4.64 3.49
N GLY A 167 20.15 4.61 2.68
CA GLY A 167 19.95 3.56 1.68
C GLY A 167 20.44 3.94 0.29
N PHE A 168 20.71 2.93 -0.54
CA PHE A 168 21.11 3.03 -1.96
C PHE A 168 20.37 4.16 -2.70
N GLN A 169 21.13 5.14 -3.18
CA GLN A 169 20.71 6.26 -4.04
C GLN A 169 19.71 7.28 -3.46
N LYS A 170 19.31 7.21 -2.18
CA LYS A 170 18.47 8.28 -1.56
C LYS A 170 19.08 8.77 -0.25
N ALA A 171 19.31 10.08 -0.17
CA ALA A 171 19.71 10.74 1.06
C ALA A 171 18.60 10.61 2.12
N GLY A 172 18.95 10.09 3.30
CA GLY A 172 18.13 10.16 4.51
C GLY A 172 17.63 8.82 5.07
N ILE A 173 17.21 8.88 6.33
CA ILE A 173 16.77 7.78 7.18
C ILE A 173 15.24 7.67 7.13
N LYS A 174 14.73 6.47 6.87
CA LYS A 174 13.35 6.11 7.19
C LYS A 174 13.33 5.66 8.65
N GLN A 175 12.60 6.39 9.48
CA GLN A 175 12.49 6.06 10.89
C GLN A 175 11.70 4.78 11.12
N GLY A 176 12.22 3.96 12.01
CA GLY A 176 11.55 2.79 12.51
C GLY A 176 10.63 3.08 13.69
N LEU A 177 9.85 2.06 14.08
CA LEU A 177 9.21 2.00 15.40
C LEU A 177 10.25 2.03 16.53
N PHE A 178 11.42 1.46 16.23
CA PHE A 178 12.62 1.46 17.04
C PHE A 178 13.74 2.19 16.30
N ASP A 179 14.66 2.75 17.07
CA ASP A 179 15.93 3.25 16.56
C ASP A 179 16.92 2.07 16.34
N HIS A 180 18.14 2.38 15.91
CA HIS A 180 19.21 1.42 15.67
C HIS A 180 19.42 0.48 16.87
N GLY A 181 19.71 -0.79 16.56
CA GLY A 181 19.88 -1.82 17.58
C GLY A 181 18.61 -2.12 18.39
N LEU A 182 17.41 -1.84 17.84
CA LEU A 182 16.12 -1.99 18.54
C LEU A 182 15.94 -1.04 19.72
N SER A 183 16.71 0.05 19.78
CA SER A 183 16.59 1.02 20.87
C SER A 183 15.16 1.61 20.89
N PRO A 184 14.48 1.62 22.05
CA PRO A 184 13.11 2.08 22.13
C PRO A 184 12.99 3.57 21.84
N ARG A 185 11.81 3.95 21.34
CA ARG A 185 11.35 5.34 21.20
C ARG A 185 10.20 5.53 22.20
N PRO A 186 10.47 5.83 23.48
CA PRO A 186 9.51 5.60 24.56
C PRO A 186 8.14 6.22 24.32
N GLU A 187 8.09 7.47 23.84
CA GLU A 187 6.83 8.19 23.61
C GLU A 187 6.05 7.64 22.41
N LEU A 188 6.73 7.35 21.30
CA LEU A 188 6.13 6.71 20.12
C LEU A 188 5.60 5.31 20.48
N ASN A 189 6.42 4.50 21.15
CA ASN A 189 6.04 3.14 21.55
C ASN A 189 4.89 3.17 22.56
N LEU A 190 4.86 4.13 23.48
CA LEU A 190 3.74 4.31 24.42
C LEU A 190 2.43 4.64 23.69
N ALA A 191 2.47 5.53 22.70
CA ALA A 191 1.29 5.85 21.89
C ALA A 191 0.75 4.63 21.15
N ILE A 192 1.64 3.83 20.53
CA ILE A 192 1.25 2.60 19.82
C ILE A 192 0.70 1.53 20.77
N ARG A 193 1.31 1.36 21.96
CA ARG A 193 0.79 0.44 22.98
C ARG A 193 -0.60 0.86 23.48
N LYS A 194 -0.82 2.16 23.69
CA LYS A 194 -2.14 2.71 24.06
C LYS A 194 -3.17 2.47 22.95
N LEU A 195 -2.79 2.70 21.69
CA LEU A 195 -3.62 2.39 20.53
C LEU A 195 -4.03 0.92 20.50
N ASN A 196 -3.06 -0.01 20.56
CA ASN A 196 -3.35 -1.44 20.45
C ASN A 196 -4.25 -1.91 21.59
N ARG A 197 -4.03 -1.48 22.84
CA ARG A 197 -4.95 -1.78 23.96
C ARG A 197 -6.36 -1.25 23.72
N PHE A 198 -6.49 -0.06 23.13
CA PHE A 198 -7.79 0.51 22.78
C PHE A 198 -8.51 -0.32 21.70
N LEU A 199 -7.75 -0.86 20.73
CA LEU A 199 -8.26 -1.72 19.67
C LEU A 199 -8.66 -3.10 20.22
N ASP A 200 -7.83 -3.72 21.06
CA ASP A 200 -8.11 -5.03 21.68
C ASP A 200 -9.44 -5.04 22.44
N GLN A 201 -9.77 -3.94 23.13
CA GLN A 201 -11.04 -3.78 23.85
C GLN A 201 -12.27 -3.65 22.94
N ARG A 202 -12.07 -3.42 21.64
CA ARG A 202 -13.12 -3.18 20.64
C ARG A 202 -13.20 -4.25 19.57
N THR A 203 -12.13 -5.02 19.40
CA THR A 203 -12.13 -6.20 18.55
C THR A 203 -13.07 -7.23 19.16
N PRO A 204 -14.09 -7.72 18.43
CA PRO A 204 -14.98 -8.77 18.92
C PRO A 204 -14.18 -9.99 19.34
N GLN A 205 -14.48 -10.53 20.52
CA GLN A 205 -13.93 -11.82 20.94
C GLN A 205 -14.55 -12.93 20.09
N LYS A 206 -13.72 -13.90 19.69
CA LYS A 206 -14.15 -15.11 18.97
C LYS A 206 -14.83 -16.08 19.91
#